data_AF-A0A7C8CU99-F1
#
_entry.id   AF-A0A7C8CU99-F1
#
_cell.length_a   1.000
_cell.length_b   1.000
_cell.length_c   1.000
_cell.angle_alpha   90.00
_cell.angle_beta   90.00
_cell.angle_gamma   90.00
#
_symmetry.space_group_name_H-M   'P 1'
#
loop_
_entity.id
_entity.type
_entity.pdbx_description
1 polymer ?
#
loop_
_entity_poly.entity_id
_entity_poly.type
_entity_poly.pdbx_seq_one_letter_code
_entity_poly.pdbx_strand_id
1 'polypeptide(L)'
;MRQSGSPLLERMIPLEQRARRDLLAWCDRLTRPIRSGQHDQSMYSLGMFHDWAAIGGDDEAKQQIEQIALRHHADDVDLPLHLEPSNHDFLSPTLATADLMRRVLTAAELTDWLKKAAPALLDGSWPTEPVTCPDPSDGKLSHLDGLNLSRAAMLQAIAETLGDHPAMSANAQQHADAGWAGIDPNHYAGAHWLASFAMYLETTRWRVTPEGQTGSLE
;
A
#
# COMPACT_ATOMS: atom_id res chain seq x y z
N MET A 1 1.24 19.94 5.22
CA MET A 1 0.23 20.92 4.76
C MET A 1 -0.67 21.44 5.87
N ARG A 2 -1.30 20.60 6.72
CA ARG A 2 -2.14 21.08 7.84
C ARG A 2 -1.41 21.99 8.85
N GLN A 3 -0.09 21.92 8.90
CA GLN A 3 0.76 22.73 9.78
C GLN A 3 1.21 24.08 9.18
N SER A 4 0.95 24.36 7.90
CA SER A 4 1.60 25.48 7.19
C SER A 4 0.75 26.74 7.00
N GLY A 5 -0.45 26.83 7.59
CA GLY A 5 -1.31 28.03 7.54
C GLY A 5 -1.59 28.57 6.12
N SER A 6 -1.50 27.71 5.09
CA SER A 6 -1.50 28.15 3.70
C SER A 6 -2.93 28.46 3.22
N PRO A 7 -3.16 29.56 2.49
CA PRO A 7 -4.46 29.83 1.85
C PRO A 7 -4.92 28.73 0.88
N LEU A 8 -3.98 27.92 0.37
CA LEU A 8 -4.31 26.74 -0.43
C LEU A 8 -4.98 25.65 0.41
N LEU A 9 -4.61 25.51 1.68
CA LEU A 9 -5.20 24.52 2.58
C LEU A 9 -6.70 24.81 2.78
N GLU A 10 -7.06 26.06 3.06
CA GLU A 10 -8.46 26.46 3.26
C GLU A 10 -9.33 26.13 2.04
N ARG A 11 -8.78 26.29 0.83
CA ARG A 11 -9.46 25.95 -0.42
C ARG A 11 -9.58 24.45 -0.66
N MET A 12 -8.69 23.65 -0.08
CA MET A 12 -8.69 22.20 -0.21
C MET A 12 -9.60 21.50 0.80
N ILE A 13 -9.91 22.12 1.94
CA ILE A 13 -10.77 21.53 2.99
C ILE A 13 -12.11 21.01 2.43
N PRO A 14 -12.87 21.75 1.59
CA PRO A 14 -14.13 21.23 1.07
C PRO A 14 -13.97 19.97 0.21
N LEU A 15 -12.89 19.89 -0.57
CA LEU A 15 -12.58 18.74 -1.42
C LEU A 15 -12.15 17.55 -0.58
N GLU A 16 -11.29 17.76 0.42
CA GLU A 16 -10.89 16.74 1.39
C GLU A 16 -12.11 16.15 2.13
N GLN A 17 -12.98 17.02 2.64
CA GLN A 17 -14.20 16.61 3.32
C GLN A 17 -15.16 15.87 2.39
N ARG A 18 -15.20 16.23 1.10
CA ARG A 18 -16.00 15.50 0.12
C ARG A 18 -15.42 14.12 -0.15
N ALA A 19 -14.11 14.01 -0.37
CA ALA A 19 -13.41 12.75 -0.61
C ALA A 19 -13.60 11.78 0.57
N ARG A 20 -13.46 12.27 1.80
CA ARG A 20 -13.76 11.51 3.03
C ARG A 20 -15.17 10.93 3.01
N ARG A 21 -16.20 11.78 2.83
CA ARG A 21 -17.61 11.32 2.84
C ARG A 21 -17.90 10.30 1.75
N ASP A 22 -17.43 10.55 0.53
CA ASP A 22 -17.71 9.69 -0.61
C ASP A 22 -17.04 8.32 -0.47
N LEU A 23 -15.81 8.28 0.07
CA LEU A 23 -15.13 7.02 0.38
C LEU A 23 -15.89 6.24 1.44
N LEU A 24 -16.24 6.84 2.57
CA LEU A 24 -16.93 6.14 3.66
C LEU A 24 -18.32 5.63 3.21
N ALA A 25 -19.04 6.41 2.40
CA ALA A 25 -20.31 5.97 1.80
C ALA A 25 -20.15 4.87 0.73
N TRP A 26 -19.00 4.79 0.06
CA TRP A 26 -18.67 3.68 -0.84
C TRP A 26 -18.32 2.42 -0.05
N CYS A 27 -17.52 2.55 0.99
CA CYS A 27 -17.14 1.54 1.95
C CYS A 27 -18.33 0.81 2.61
N ASP A 28 -19.38 1.56 2.96
CA ASP A 28 -20.64 0.99 3.51
C ASP A 28 -21.34 0.05 2.53
N ARG A 29 -21.17 0.28 1.22
CA ARG A 29 -21.76 -0.54 0.14
C ARG A 29 -20.87 -1.70 -0.29
N LEU A 30 -19.64 -1.76 0.21
CA LEU A 30 -18.68 -2.80 -0.15
C LEU A 30 -19.04 -4.12 0.55
N THR A 31 -19.70 -5.03 -0.17
CA THR A 31 -20.04 -6.36 0.37
C THR A 31 -18.88 -7.34 0.31
N ARG A 32 -17.85 -7.06 -0.50
CA ARG A 32 -16.65 -7.89 -0.70
C ARG A 32 -15.45 -6.99 -1.03
N PRO A 33 -14.23 -7.30 -0.59
CA PRO A 33 -13.05 -6.54 -0.98
C PRO A 33 -12.75 -6.70 -2.46
N ILE A 34 -12.13 -5.68 -3.07
CA ILE A 34 -11.67 -5.73 -4.46
C ILE A 34 -10.19 -6.13 -4.45
N ARG A 35 -9.91 -7.35 -4.94
CA ARG A 35 -8.59 -7.99 -4.92
C ARG A 35 -7.90 -8.03 -6.29
N SER A 36 -8.18 -7.06 -7.16
CA SER A 36 -7.41 -6.86 -8.40
C SER A 36 -6.04 -6.27 -8.06
N GLY A 37 -4.99 -6.47 -8.87
CA GLY A 37 -3.74 -5.71 -8.71
C GLY A 37 -3.77 -4.33 -9.38
N GLN A 38 -4.98 -3.82 -9.67
CA GLN A 38 -5.22 -2.63 -10.47
C GLN A 38 -5.84 -1.49 -9.64
N HIS A 39 -6.34 -0.46 -10.33
CA HIS A 39 -6.76 0.82 -9.76
C HIS A 39 -7.95 0.74 -8.82
N ASP A 40 -8.82 -0.24 -9.04
CA ASP A 40 -10.02 -0.46 -8.25
C ASP A 40 -9.77 -1.27 -6.97
N GLN A 41 -8.53 -1.70 -6.73
CA GLN A 41 -8.13 -2.41 -5.54
C GLN A 41 -8.42 -1.58 -4.27
N SER A 42 -9.05 -2.23 -3.27
CA SER A 42 -9.54 -1.52 -2.09
C SER A 42 -8.50 -1.30 -0.98
N MET A 43 -7.69 -2.31 -0.67
CA MET A 43 -6.78 -2.32 0.49
C MET A 43 -5.69 -1.23 0.47
N TYR A 44 -5.06 -0.95 -0.68
CA TYR A 44 -4.01 0.06 -0.78
C TYR A 44 -4.59 1.46 -0.53
N SER A 45 -5.72 1.79 -1.15
CA SER A 45 -6.39 3.07 -0.94
C SER A 45 -6.93 3.22 0.49
N LEU A 46 -7.48 2.16 1.08
CA LEU A 46 -7.89 2.14 2.49
C LEU A 46 -6.71 2.33 3.44
N GLY A 47 -5.54 1.74 3.16
CA GLY A 47 -4.33 1.95 3.95
C GLY A 47 -3.87 3.41 3.92
N MET A 48 -3.85 4.04 2.74
CA MET A 48 -3.51 5.47 2.63
C MET A 48 -4.54 6.38 3.33
N PHE A 49 -5.83 6.06 3.25
CA PHE A 49 -6.87 6.81 3.95
C PHE A 49 -6.81 6.61 5.46
N HIS A 50 -6.41 5.43 5.94
CA HIS A 50 -6.15 5.18 7.36
C HIS A 50 -5.01 6.05 7.86
N ASP A 51 -3.89 6.10 7.15
CA ASP A 51 -2.75 6.97 7.48
C ASP A 51 -3.16 8.44 7.52
N TRP A 52 -3.92 8.89 6.50
CA TRP A 52 -4.46 10.25 6.45
C TRP A 52 -5.37 10.56 7.66
N ALA A 53 -6.27 9.65 8.02
CA ALA A 53 -7.20 9.83 9.12
C ALA A 53 -6.45 9.89 10.46
N ALA A 54 -5.46 9.01 10.66
CA ALA A 54 -4.61 8.98 11.84
C ALA A 54 -3.81 10.28 12.00
N ILE A 55 -3.10 10.72 10.95
CA ILE A 55 -2.33 11.97 10.94
C ILE A 55 -3.25 13.19 11.12
N GLY A 56 -4.46 13.12 10.56
CA GLY A 56 -5.45 14.18 10.58
C GLY A 56 -6.27 14.28 11.86
N GLY A 57 -6.17 13.32 12.79
CA GLY A 57 -7.00 13.24 13.98
C GLY A 57 -8.48 12.94 13.69
N ASP A 58 -8.78 12.25 12.60
CA ASP A 58 -10.14 11.86 12.20
C ASP A 58 -10.47 10.44 12.69
N ASP A 59 -10.71 10.33 14.00
CA ASP A 59 -10.92 9.03 14.66
C ASP A 59 -12.13 8.26 14.11
N GLU A 60 -13.18 8.95 13.67
CA GLU A 60 -14.35 8.31 13.06
C GLU A 60 -13.97 7.62 11.74
N ALA A 61 -13.29 8.32 10.83
CA ALA A 61 -12.89 7.74 9.55
C ALA A 61 -11.91 6.58 9.75
N LYS A 62 -10.94 6.75 10.67
CA LYS A 62 -9.98 5.71 11.02
C LYS A 62 -10.67 4.44 11.53
N GLN A 63 -11.58 4.56 12.50
CA GLN A 63 -12.30 3.42 13.07
C GLN A 63 -13.20 2.72 12.04
N GLN A 64 -13.84 3.47 11.14
CA GLN A 64 -14.65 2.87 10.08
C GLN A 64 -13.77 2.05 9.12
N ILE A 65 -12.59 2.55 8.74
CA ILE A 65 -11.65 1.81 7.89
C ILE A 65 -11.15 0.55 8.60
N GLU A 66 -10.81 0.62 9.88
CA GLU A 66 -10.41 -0.54 10.71
C GLU A 66 -11.52 -1.61 10.76
N GLN A 67 -12.78 -1.20 10.96
CA GLN A 67 -13.92 -2.10 10.96
C GLN A 67 -14.12 -2.79 9.61
N ILE A 68 -13.93 -2.06 8.50
CA ILE A 68 -14.07 -2.62 7.14
C ILE A 68 -12.95 -3.60 6.85
N ALA A 69 -11.71 -3.26 7.24
CA ALA A 69 -10.56 -4.15 7.10
C ALA A 69 -10.81 -5.46 7.86
N LEU A 70 -11.19 -5.39 9.14
CA LEU A 70 -11.50 -6.58 9.94
C LEU A 70 -12.67 -7.37 9.35
N ARG A 71 -13.76 -6.71 8.94
CA ARG A 71 -14.93 -7.36 8.33
C ARG A 71 -14.59 -8.19 7.09
N HIS A 72 -13.62 -7.73 6.29
CA HIS A 72 -13.27 -8.38 5.02
C HIS A 72 -12.08 -9.32 5.10
N HIS A 73 -11.20 -9.13 6.08
CA HIS A 73 -9.87 -9.75 6.07
C HIS A 73 -9.50 -10.46 7.37
N ALA A 74 -10.24 -10.29 8.48
CA ALA A 74 -9.87 -10.94 9.75
C ALA A 74 -9.81 -12.48 9.64
N ASP A 75 -10.67 -13.06 8.79
CA ASP A 75 -10.78 -14.51 8.57
C ASP A 75 -10.16 -14.95 7.24
N ASP A 76 -9.32 -14.13 6.60
CA ASP A 76 -8.62 -14.55 5.38
C ASP A 76 -7.70 -15.75 5.63
N VAL A 77 -7.71 -16.68 4.67
CA VAL A 77 -6.91 -17.91 4.67
C VAL A 77 -6.36 -18.11 3.27
N ASP A 78 -5.09 -18.52 3.17
CA ASP A 78 -4.42 -18.89 1.91
C ASP A 78 -4.63 -17.89 0.77
N LEU A 79 -4.37 -16.60 1.03
CA LEU A 79 -4.40 -15.55 0.03
C LEU A 79 -3.55 -15.95 -1.18
N PRO A 80 -4.04 -15.72 -2.41
CA PRO A 80 -3.53 -16.40 -3.60
C PRO A 80 -2.25 -15.76 -4.18
N LEU A 81 -1.19 -15.64 -3.37
CA LEU A 81 0.13 -15.13 -3.81
C LEU A 81 0.70 -15.87 -5.01
N HIS A 82 0.40 -17.16 -5.16
CA HIS A 82 0.83 -17.98 -6.29
C HIS A 82 0.22 -17.56 -7.65
N LEU A 83 -0.83 -16.72 -7.65
CA LEU A 83 -1.42 -16.13 -8.85
C LEU A 83 -0.85 -14.75 -9.16
N GLU A 84 0.00 -14.20 -8.29
CA GLU A 84 0.60 -12.88 -8.47
C GLU A 84 2.02 -13.01 -9.06
N PRO A 85 2.43 -12.13 -9.97
CA PRO A 85 1.69 -11.00 -10.53
C PRO A 85 0.95 -11.32 -11.85
N SER A 86 -0.09 -10.54 -12.15
CA SER A 86 -0.67 -10.39 -13.48
C SER A 86 0.00 -9.22 -14.24
N ASN A 87 0.02 -9.27 -15.58
CA ASN A 87 0.73 -8.29 -16.42
C ASN A 87 0.22 -6.84 -16.28
N HIS A 88 -0.97 -6.63 -15.73
CA HIS A 88 -1.53 -5.31 -15.51
C HIS A 88 -1.49 -4.89 -14.04
N ASP A 89 -0.82 -5.64 -13.19
CA ASP A 89 -0.74 -5.30 -11.77
C ASP A 89 0.28 -4.19 -11.56
N PHE A 90 -0.12 -3.16 -10.81
CA PHE A 90 0.81 -2.21 -10.16
C PHE A 90 0.74 -2.31 -8.63
N LEU A 91 -0.16 -3.15 -8.12
CA LEU A 91 -0.30 -3.49 -6.70
C LEU A 91 -0.39 -5.01 -6.56
N SER A 92 0.20 -5.55 -5.49
CA SER A 92 -0.04 -6.91 -5.04
C SER A 92 -1.29 -6.92 -4.14
N PRO A 93 -2.38 -7.63 -4.51
CA PRO A 93 -3.55 -7.76 -3.64
C PRO A 93 -3.22 -8.33 -2.26
N THR A 94 -2.36 -9.35 -2.20
CA THR A 94 -1.99 -9.98 -0.92
C THR A 94 -1.13 -9.07 -0.07
N LEU A 95 -0.09 -8.45 -0.62
CA LEU A 95 0.77 -7.54 0.14
C LEU A 95 0.02 -6.29 0.57
N ALA A 96 -0.88 -5.75 -0.25
CA ALA A 96 -1.70 -4.62 0.16
C ALA A 96 -2.71 -4.99 1.25
N THR A 97 -3.22 -6.22 1.25
CA THR A 97 -4.05 -6.72 2.36
C THR A 97 -3.23 -6.80 3.64
N ALA A 98 -2.04 -7.40 3.60
CA ALA A 98 -1.15 -7.47 4.75
C ALA A 98 -0.71 -6.07 5.24
N ASP A 99 -0.43 -5.15 4.31
CA ASP A 99 -0.06 -3.76 4.59
C ASP A 99 -1.23 -2.96 5.22
N LEU A 100 -2.47 -3.21 4.81
CA LEU A 100 -3.64 -2.68 5.51
C LEU A 100 -3.77 -3.30 6.91
N MET A 101 -3.69 -4.62 7.02
CA MET A 101 -3.91 -5.33 8.29
C MET A 101 -2.86 -4.98 9.34
N ARG A 102 -1.61 -4.69 8.97
CA ARG A 102 -0.59 -4.21 9.94
C ARG A 102 -0.92 -2.85 10.56
N ARG A 103 -1.79 -2.05 9.95
CA ARG A 103 -2.26 -0.77 10.53
C ARG A 103 -3.38 -0.97 11.55
N VAL A 104 -4.06 -2.11 11.46
CA VAL A 104 -5.27 -2.42 12.24
C VAL A 104 -4.97 -3.37 13.40
N LEU A 105 -4.04 -4.29 13.19
CA LEU A 105 -3.63 -5.31 14.16
C LEU A 105 -2.38 -4.87 14.92
N THR A 106 -2.23 -5.37 16.16
CA THR A 106 -0.94 -5.35 16.84
C THR A 106 0.07 -6.26 16.12
N ALA A 107 1.37 -6.07 16.36
CA ALA A 107 2.41 -6.91 15.75
C ALA A 107 2.23 -8.42 16.03
N ALA A 108 1.79 -8.78 17.25
CA ALA A 108 1.51 -10.16 17.62
C ALA A 108 0.30 -10.73 16.85
N GLU A 109 -0.80 -9.96 16.79
CA GLU A 109 -2.00 -10.35 16.03
C GLU A 109 -1.71 -10.45 14.53
N LEU A 110 -0.92 -9.53 13.97
CA LEU A 110 -0.48 -9.58 12.57
C LEU A 110 0.32 -10.86 12.29
N THR A 111 1.25 -11.21 13.18
CA THR A 111 2.06 -12.43 13.05
C THR A 111 1.16 -13.67 13.00
N ASP A 112 0.19 -13.76 13.89
CA ASP A 112 -0.74 -14.90 13.93
C ASP A 112 -1.74 -14.92 12.78
N TRP A 113 -2.14 -13.74 12.31
CA TRP A 113 -2.97 -13.60 11.11
C TRP A 113 -2.21 -14.04 9.86
N LEU A 114 -0.96 -13.59 9.66
CA LEU A 114 -0.14 -13.96 8.48
C LEU A 114 0.11 -15.46 8.37
N LYS A 115 0.28 -16.18 9.49
CA LYS A 115 0.41 -17.65 9.49
C LYS A 115 -0.79 -18.36 8.88
N LYS A 116 -1.98 -17.75 8.90
CA LYS A 116 -3.22 -18.30 8.33
C LYS A 116 -3.51 -17.70 6.96
N ALA A 117 -3.44 -16.37 6.86
CA ALA A 117 -3.86 -15.63 5.69
C ALA A 117 -2.85 -15.69 4.54
N ALA A 118 -1.55 -15.70 4.83
CA ALA A 118 -0.51 -15.68 3.80
C ALA A 118 0.78 -16.36 4.30
N PRO A 119 0.75 -17.66 4.66
CA PRO A 119 1.94 -18.37 5.18
C PRO A 119 3.13 -18.31 4.21
N ALA A 120 2.86 -18.35 2.90
CA ALA A 120 3.87 -18.24 1.85
C ALA A 120 4.68 -16.94 1.94
N LEU A 121 4.09 -15.84 2.44
CA LEU A 121 4.81 -14.57 2.62
C LEU A 121 5.90 -14.68 3.69
N LEU A 122 5.67 -15.49 4.73
CA LEU A 122 6.61 -15.67 5.84
C LEU A 122 7.76 -16.60 5.48
N ASP A 123 7.48 -17.70 4.79
CA ASP A 123 8.50 -18.69 4.42
C ASP A 123 9.16 -18.43 3.06
N GLY A 124 8.67 -17.44 2.31
CA GLY A 124 9.19 -17.05 1.00
C GLY A 124 8.76 -17.97 -0.16
N SER A 125 7.78 -18.86 0.04
CA SER A 125 7.27 -19.79 -0.99
C SER A 125 6.28 -19.14 -1.97
N TRP A 126 6.62 -17.97 -2.49
CA TRP A 126 5.85 -17.23 -3.50
C TRP A 126 6.76 -16.65 -4.58
N PRO A 127 6.21 -16.13 -5.70
CA PRO A 127 7.01 -15.48 -6.74
C PRO A 127 7.65 -14.15 -6.26
N THR A 128 8.77 -14.26 -5.56
CA THR A 128 9.53 -13.15 -4.92
C THR A 128 10.32 -12.29 -5.92
N GLU A 129 10.57 -12.79 -7.12
CA GLU A 129 11.44 -12.09 -8.06
C GLU A 129 10.83 -10.76 -8.55
N PRO A 130 11.63 -9.68 -8.70
CA PRO A 130 11.19 -8.48 -9.36
C PRO A 130 10.69 -8.72 -10.78
N VAL A 131 9.69 -7.94 -11.19
CA VAL A 131 9.13 -8.00 -12.55
C VAL A 131 9.84 -7.01 -13.47
N THR A 132 9.75 -7.24 -14.77
CA THR A 132 10.27 -6.31 -15.79
C THR A 132 9.11 -5.87 -16.69
N CYS A 133 9.01 -4.57 -16.94
CA CYS A 133 8.09 -4.02 -17.93
C CYS A 133 8.55 -4.38 -19.36
N PRO A 134 7.77 -5.16 -20.13
CA PRO A 134 8.17 -5.56 -21.49
C PRO A 134 7.99 -4.43 -22.52
N ASP A 135 7.14 -3.44 -22.25
CA ASP A 135 6.94 -2.26 -23.10
C ASP A 135 6.60 -1.03 -22.23
N PRO A 136 7.59 -0.18 -21.91
CA PRO A 136 7.38 1.02 -21.09
C PRO A 136 6.47 2.07 -21.72
N SER A 137 6.18 1.98 -23.03
CA SER A 137 5.28 2.90 -23.72
C SER A 137 3.80 2.51 -23.58
N ASP A 138 3.52 1.26 -23.21
CA ASP A 138 2.16 0.77 -22.99
C ASP A 138 1.63 1.20 -21.61
N GLY A 139 0.42 1.76 -21.59
CA GLY A 139 -0.20 2.33 -20.39
C GLY A 139 -0.59 1.33 -19.31
N LYS A 140 -0.55 0.02 -19.59
CA LYS A 140 -0.84 -1.05 -18.63
C LYS A 140 0.38 -1.88 -18.32
N LEU A 141 1.26 -2.13 -19.28
CA LEU A 141 2.48 -2.90 -19.01
C LEU A 141 3.48 -2.10 -18.16
N SER A 142 3.47 -0.76 -18.28
CA SER A 142 4.23 0.14 -17.39
C SER A 142 3.87 0.03 -15.91
N HIS A 143 2.74 -0.60 -15.58
CA HIS A 143 2.34 -0.89 -14.21
C HIS A 143 3.36 -1.75 -13.46
N LEU A 144 4.06 -2.65 -14.15
CA LEU A 144 4.98 -3.60 -13.52
C LEU A 144 6.16 -2.89 -12.81
N ASP A 145 6.60 -1.73 -13.31
CA ASP A 145 7.62 -0.93 -12.62
C ASP A 145 7.07 -0.36 -11.30
N GLY A 146 5.81 0.07 -11.29
CA GLY A 146 5.15 0.52 -10.06
C GLY A 146 4.76 -0.62 -9.13
N LEU A 147 4.54 -1.83 -9.66
CA LEU A 147 4.39 -3.04 -8.85
C LEU A 147 5.66 -3.29 -8.03
N ASN A 148 6.83 -3.19 -8.64
CA ASN A 148 8.09 -3.31 -7.90
C ASN A 148 8.18 -2.26 -6.78
N LEU A 149 7.91 -0.99 -7.07
CA LEU A 149 7.94 0.08 -6.05
C LEU A 149 6.93 -0.14 -4.92
N SER A 150 5.71 -0.57 -5.25
CA SER A 150 4.66 -0.80 -4.26
C SER A 150 4.95 -2.04 -3.41
N ARG A 151 5.44 -3.13 -4.01
CA ARG A 151 5.90 -4.33 -3.29
C ARG A 151 7.04 -3.99 -2.34
N ALA A 152 8.03 -3.22 -2.79
CA ALA A 152 9.14 -2.77 -1.94
C ALA A 152 8.64 -2.06 -0.67
N ALA A 153 7.77 -1.05 -0.84
CA ALA A 153 7.24 -0.31 0.30
C ALA A 153 6.44 -1.19 1.26
N MET A 154 5.54 -2.04 0.74
CA MET A 154 4.69 -2.91 1.55
C MET A 154 5.50 -4.00 2.28
N LEU A 155 6.42 -4.67 1.59
CA LEU A 155 7.29 -5.69 2.17
C LEU A 155 8.14 -5.11 3.31
N GLN A 156 8.76 -3.94 3.08
CA GLN A 156 9.55 -3.27 4.10
C GLN A 156 8.70 -2.88 5.31
N ALA A 157 7.50 -2.32 5.09
CA ALA A 157 6.60 -1.93 6.16
C ALA A 157 6.09 -3.12 7.01
N ILE A 158 5.81 -4.25 6.35
CA ILE A 158 5.42 -5.50 7.01
C ILE A 158 6.59 -6.05 7.82
N ALA A 159 7.80 -6.13 7.23
CA ALA A 159 9.00 -6.62 7.90
C ALA A 159 9.32 -5.81 9.17
N GLU A 160 9.21 -4.48 9.10
CA GLU A 160 9.38 -3.59 10.25
C GLU A 160 8.38 -3.88 11.37
N THR A 161 7.10 -4.09 11.02
CA THR A 161 6.05 -4.37 12.00
C THR A 161 6.25 -5.73 12.68
N LEU A 162 6.84 -6.71 11.99
CA LEU A 162 7.14 -8.04 12.53
C LEU A 162 8.41 -8.06 13.42
N GLY A 163 9.08 -6.93 13.62
CA GLY A 163 10.31 -6.87 14.41
C GLY A 163 11.57 -7.24 13.63
N ASP A 164 11.63 -6.84 12.36
CA ASP A 164 12.68 -7.08 11.37
C ASP A 164 12.74 -8.55 10.87
N HIS A 165 12.43 -8.72 9.58
CA HIS A 165 12.39 -10.01 8.90
C HIS A 165 13.38 -10.00 7.73
N PRO A 166 14.66 -10.38 7.93
CA PRO A 166 15.75 -10.07 6.99
C PRO A 166 15.53 -10.54 5.55
N ALA A 167 14.91 -11.72 5.36
CA ALA A 167 14.61 -12.22 4.02
C ALA A 167 13.55 -11.35 3.30
N MET A 168 12.57 -10.82 4.04
CA MET A 168 11.53 -9.95 3.50
C MET A 168 12.09 -8.56 3.21
N SER A 169 12.92 -8.01 4.11
CA SER A 169 13.64 -6.75 3.89
C SER A 169 14.59 -6.83 2.69
N ALA A 170 15.31 -7.94 2.52
CA ALA A 170 16.17 -8.16 1.36
C ALA A 170 15.36 -8.24 0.05
N ASN A 171 14.20 -8.90 0.08
CA ASN A 171 13.31 -8.94 -1.09
C ASN A 171 12.68 -7.56 -1.39
N ALA A 172 12.33 -6.79 -0.36
CA ALA A 172 11.90 -5.41 -0.51
C ALA A 172 12.96 -4.56 -1.23
N GLN A 173 14.23 -4.72 -0.86
CA GLN A 173 15.34 -4.02 -1.53
C GLN A 173 15.50 -4.41 -3.00
N GLN A 174 15.39 -5.70 -3.35
CA GLN A 174 15.46 -6.14 -4.75
C GLN A 174 14.34 -5.51 -5.61
N HIS A 175 13.12 -5.45 -5.06
CA HIS A 175 12.02 -4.76 -5.71
C HIS A 175 12.24 -3.24 -5.77
N ALA A 176 12.82 -2.62 -4.75
CA ALA A 176 13.15 -1.20 -4.77
C ALA A 176 14.11 -0.88 -5.92
N ASP A 177 15.21 -1.63 -6.03
CA ASP A 177 16.23 -1.43 -7.07
C ASP A 177 15.62 -1.56 -8.48
N ALA A 178 14.81 -2.61 -8.70
CA ALA A 178 14.13 -2.82 -9.98
C ALA A 178 13.11 -1.72 -10.31
N GLY A 179 12.31 -1.31 -9.31
CA GLY A 179 11.31 -0.26 -9.47
C GLY A 179 11.92 1.10 -9.78
N TRP A 180 13.04 1.45 -9.13
CA TRP A 180 13.79 2.67 -9.44
C TRP A 180 14.40 2.64 -10.84
N ALA A 181 14.96 1.50 -11.25
CA ALA A 181 15.52 1.34 -12.59
C ALA A 181 14.47 1.46 -13.72
N GLY A 182 13.20 1.18 -13.43
CA GLY A 182 12.08 1.31 -14.38
C GLY A 182 11.58 2.74 -14.62
N ILE A 183 12.04 3.73 -13.83
CA ILE A 183 11.61 5.12 -13.99
C ILE A 183 12.35 5.78 -15.15
N ASP A 184 11.71 5.82 -16.31
CA ASP A 184 12.23 6.49 -17.52
C ASP A 184 11.38 7.71 -17.90
N PRO A 185 11.91 8.95 -17.86
CA PRO A 185 11.18 10.16 -18.24
C PRO A 185 10.79 10.20 -19.73
N ASN A 186 11.39 9.37 -20.59
CA ASN A 186 11.02 9.30 -22.00
C ASN A 186 9.68 8.61 -22.24
N HIS A 187 9.19 7.85 -21.26
CA HIS A 187 7.96 7.06 -21.36
C HIS A 187 6.87 7.60 -20.43
N TYR A 188 6.04 8.51 -20.96
CA TYR A 188 4.97 9.15 -20.19
C TYR A 188 4.04 8.13 -19.50
N ALA A 189 3.79 6.98 -20.12
CA ALA A 189 2.92 5.91 -19.58
C ALA A 189 3.30 5.46 -18.15
N GLY A 190 4.58 5.50 -17.78
CA GLY A 190 5.05 5.29 -16.40
C GLY A 190 5.43 6.59 -15.69
N ALA A 191 6.20 7.45 -16.35
CA ALA A 191 6.89 8.58 -15.71
C ALA A 191 5.97 9.54 -14.92
N HIS A 192 4.71 9.72 -15.35
CA HIS A 192 3.81 10.69 -14.72
C HIS A 192 3.32 10.29 -13.32
N TRP A 193 3.40 9.01 -12.96
CA TRP A 193 2.89 8.50 -11.67
C TRP A 193 3.92 7.69 -10.89
N LEU A 194 4.88 7.00 -11.53
CA LEU A 194 5.89 6.18 -10.85
C LEU A 194 6.69 6.98 -9.81
N ALA A 195 6.99 8.25 -10.09
CA ALA A 195 7.67 9.14 -9.16
C ALA A 195 6.92 9.28 -7.81
N SER A 196 5.58 9.17 -7.80
CA SER A 196 4.82 9.23 -6.55
C SER A 196 5.04 7.99 -5.67
N PHE A 197 5.15 6.81 -6.28
CA PHE A 197 5.45 5.56 -5.58
C PHE A 197 6.90 5.53 -5.09
N ALA A 198 7.84 5.97 -5.94
CA ALA A 198 9.24 6.09 -5.56
C ALA A 198 9.45 7.09 -4.42
N MET A 199 8.76 8.23 -4.45
CA MET A 199 8.78 9.18 -3.34
C MET A 199 8.17 8.58 -2.07
N TYR A 200 7.07 7.83 -2.16
CA TYR A 200 6.48 7.15 -1.01
C TYR A 200 7.46 6.13 -0.40
N LEU A 201 8.15 5.38 -1.26
CA LEU A 201 9.22 4.44 -0.91
C LEU A 201 10.36 5.15 -0.17
N GLU A 202 10.95 6.16 -0.82
CA GLU A 202 12.13 6.89 -0.33
C GLU A 202 11.87 7.61 1.00
N THR A 203 10.71 8.24 1.12
CA THR A 203 10.38 9.05 2.30
C THR A 203 9.79 8.22 3.45
N THR A 204 9.74 6.89 3.31
CA THR A 204 9.20 5.96 4.31
C THR A 204 7.83 6.36 4.85
N ARG A 205 6.97 6.90 3.97
CA ARG A 205 5.70 7.53 4.38
C ARG A 205 4.67 6.57 4.99
N TRP A 206 4.91 5.28 4.91
CA TRP A 206 4.14 4.25 5.61
C TRP A 206 4.36 4.22 7.12
N ARG A 207 5.48 4.80 7.61
CA ARG A 207 5.77 4.94 9.04
C ARG A 207 4.97 6.11 9.59
N VAL A 208 3.75 5.84 10.03
CA VAL A 208 2.94 6.83 10.78
C VAL A 208 3.33 6.76 12.25
N THR A 209 3.99 7.80 12.76
CA THR A 209 4.30 7.86 14.20
C THR A 209 3.06 8.27 15.02
N PRO A 210 3.02 7.97 16.34
CA PRO A 210 1.98 8.46 17.23
C PRO A 210 1.82 9.99 17.24
N GLU A 211 2.86 10.76 16.89
CA GLU A 211 2.76 12.22 16.72
C GLU A 211 2.24 12.65 15.33
N GLY A 212 1.79 11.71 14.49
CA GLY A 212 1.29 11.98 13.14
C GLY A 212 2.39 12.43 12.16
N GLN A 213 3.66 12.15 12.44
CA GLN A 213 4.75 12.42 11.52
C GLN A 213 4.95 11.23 10.59
N THR A 214 5.08 11.51 9.30
CA THR A 214 5.56 10.53 8.30
C THR A 214 7.07 10.69 8.19
N GLY A 215 7.81 9.58 7.98
CA GLY A 215 9.28 9.50 7.97
C GLY A 215 10.05 10.68 7.36
N SER A 216 11.23 10.95 7.92
CA SER A 216 12.17 11.98 7.44
C SER A 216 13.08 11.42 6.35
N LEU A 217 13.44 12.27 5.39
CA LEU A 217 14.66 12.09 4.60
C LEU A 217 15.83 12.31 5.58
N GLU A 218 16.61 11.27 5.89
CA GLU A 218 17.94 11.44 6.51
C GLU A 218 18.97 11.84 5.48
#